data_AF-A0A959SVP9-F1
#
_entry.id   AF-A0A959SVP9-F1
#
_cell.length_a   1.000
_cell.length_b   1.000
_cell.length_c   1.000
_cell.angle_alpha   90.00
_cell.angle_beta   90.00
_cell.angle_gamma   90.00
#
_symmetry.space_group_name_H-M   'P 1'
#
loop_
_entity.id
_entity.type
_entity.pdbx_description
1 polymer ?
#
loop_
_entity_poly.entity_id
_entity_poly.type
_entity_poly.pdbx_seq_one_letter_code
_entity_poly.pdbx_strand_id
1 'polypeptide(L)'
;MKKVLSLIACLFTILCQHTLIAQVSTVEFGKNRVQYQKFKWRYYQTDNFNSYFSEDGLGLGKYVAQIAEQELPSIEEFVEYGLNRRANIVIYNNYDEMQQSNIGLGIDWQNTGGVTKLVNNKMIVYFDGDHNKLRLQIREGIARILVENILFGDDLGEFAANQALLDLPKWLTDGYIAYAAENWNTQLDDDLRAVMLSGRYNNFYQFAFEKPLLAGQSFWKYVADKYGKSKTTYFLYLARIYRNLNSASNKIAQKKFKKMLQDFMTEVQQQYFKDIRGRRNTPRGQLSLSKSIDKKDYIRFNANPVPRSYTYALVEFHQGRYQVVLMENFINRKVLLKLGVRTREEDKHPNYPLLAWDGKGTRLAVLYSEEGKIKFFMYDVVNRVKLWKQEIDKFDQVQDMKFMLDNNTLLMSAVRSGQTDIYTFKINNQAIEQITNDVYDDLDPSFVAFPNKTGIIFSSNRPSADAASSDDSLPSPHYNIYLVDNWNKSDFKQISKLTDLQYGNARYPSQYNTSHFTFISDENGINNRYAGFFKTERAGIDTLVFIGEEVLRNPPREEVDSVLNEWGKTDIDSVGFVSITNDSSYVFPLTNYQSSMLETRTAGDNQQVSEVVKL
;
A
#
# COMPACT_ATOMS: atom_id res chain seq x y z
N MET A 1 46.30 24.76 68.06
CA MET A 1 46.29 25.06 66.60
C MET A 1 46.02 23.84 65.72
N LYS A 2 46.70 22.69 65.86
CA LYS A 2 46.49 21.51 64.98
C LYS A 2 45.06 20.92 64.98
N LYS A 3 44.34 20.92 66.12
CA LYS A 3 42.96 20.42 66.20
C LYS A 3 41.92 21.34 65.53
N VAL A 4 42.17 22.65 65.51
CA VAL A 4 41.28 23.65 64.88
C VAL A 4 41.43 23.60 63.35
N LEU A 5 42.66 23.44 62.85
CA LEU A 5 42.90 23.21 61.42
C LEU A 5 42.29 21.90 60.91
N SER A 6 42.30 20.83 61.71
CA SER A 6 41.65 19.56 61.36
C SER A 6 40.13 19.67 61.32
N LEU A 7 39.51 20.44 62.23
CA LEU A 7 38.07 20.67 62.22
C LEU A 7 37.65 21.54 61.03
N ILE A 8 38.43 22.56 60.70
CA ILE A 8 38.18 23.42 59.54
C ILE A 8 38.35 22.65 58.23
N ALA A 9 39.35 21.74 58.14
CA ALA A 9 39.52 20.86 56.97
C ALA A 9 38.38 19.82 56.83
N CYS A 10 37.84 19.29 57.94
CA CYS A 10 36.64 18.44 57.90
C CYS A 10 35.38 19.23 57.53
N LEU A 11 35.24 20.47 58.01
CA LEU A 11 34.10 21.31 57.65
C LEU A 11 34.15 21.73 56.18
N PHE A 12 35.34 22.01 55.64
CA PHE A 12 35.54 22.34 54.22
C PHE A 12 35.31 21.15 53.29
N THR A 13 35.57 19.92 53.73
CA THR A 13 35.29 18.70 52.95
C THR A 13 33.81 18.30 52.99
N ILE A 14 33.08 18.66 54.04
CA ILE A 14 31.62 18.46 54.13
C ILE A 14 30.84 19.54 53.36
N LEU A 15 31.33 20.79 53.33
CA LEU A 15 30.73 21.89 52.56
C LEU A 15 31.04 21.85 51.05
N CYS A 16 31.99 21.02 50.59
CA CYS A 16 32.30 20.84 49.17
C CYS A 16 31.47 19.73 48.49
N GLN A 17 30.41 19.22 49.13
CA GLN A 17 29.51 18.21 48.56
C GLN A 17 28.39 18.81 47.68
N HIS A 18 28.69 19.85 46.91
CA HIS A 18 27.72 20.42 45.97
C HIS A 18 27.86 19.80 44.58
N THR A 19 26.97 18.82 44.37
CA THR A 19 26.40 18.39 43.09
C THR A 19 27.38 18.01 41.98
N LEU A 20 27.94 16.80 42.10
CA LEU A 20 28.15 15.97 40.91
C LEU A 20 26.77 15.67 40.33
N ILE A 21 26.28 16.55 39.46
CA ILE A 21 25.30 16.16 38.45
C ILE A 21 26.08 15.19 37.58
N ALA A 22 26.00 13.90 37.90
CA ALA A 22 26.17 12.89 36.88
C ALA A 22 25.18 13.32 35.79
N GLN A 23 25.72 13.79 34.66
CA GLN A 23 24.95 13.81 33.44
C GLN A 23 24.65 12.35 33.15
N VAL A 24 23.59 11.82 33.78
CA VAL A 24 22.81 10.77 33.18
C VAL A 24 22.23 11.46 31.96
N SER A 25 22.98 11.44 30.87
CA SER A 25 22.34 11.51 29.59
C SER A 25 21.40 10.31 29.60
N THR A 26 20.12 10.56 29.82
CA THR A 26 19.08 9.69 29.32
C THR A 26 19.15 9.77 27.80
N VAL A 27 20.27 9.36 27.21
CA VAL A 27 20.26 8.83 25.85
C VAL A 27 19.48 7.55 26.00
N GLU A 28 18.27 7.56 25.49
CA GLU A 28 17.54 6.35 25.17
C GLU A 28 18.38 5.60 24.12
N PHE A 29 19.35 4.83 24.59
CA PHE A 29 20.24 4.03 23.77
C PHE A 29 19.38 2.98 23.06
N GLY A 30 19.39 2.98 21.73
CA GLY A 30 18.68 2.01 20.90
C GLY A 30 17.43 2.50 20.14
N LYS A 31 17.21 3.81 20.00
CA LYS A 31 16.11 4.35 19.15
C LYS A 31 16.46 4.60 17.69
N ASN A 32 17.74 4.61 17.32
CA ASN A 32 18.12 4.83 15.92
C ASN A 32 17.96 3.53 15.12
N ARG A 33 17.28 3.66 13.97
CA ARG A 33 17.24 2.64 12.92
C ARG A 33 18.63 2.45 12.33
N VAL A 34 18.95 1.21 11.97
CA VAL A 34 20.20 0.86 11.29
C VAL A 34 20.10 1.37 9.86
N GLN A 35 21.05 2.21 9.48
CA GLN A 35 21.13 2.78 8.13
C GLN A 35 22.05 1.92 7.27
N TYR A 36 21.54 1.43 6.15
CA TYR A 36 22.29 0.65 5.16
C TYR A 36 22.75 1.51 3.98
N GLN A 37 22.09 2.64 3.72
CA GLN A 37 22.46 3.58 2.67
C GLN A 37 22.52 5.05 3.13
N LYS A 38 23.22 5.89 2.35
CA LYS A 38 23.28 7.34 2.56
C LYS A 38 22.36 8.04 1.58
N PHE A 39 21.37 8.76 2.10
CA PHE A 39 20.42 9.52 1.29
C PHE A 39 21.00 10.87 0.87
N LYS A 40 21.01 11.13 -0.45
CA LYS A 40 21.21 12.48 -0.99
C LYS A 40 19.85 13.10 -1.27
N TRP A 41 19.52 14.13 -0.51
CA TRP A 41 18.23 14.80 -0.61
C TRP A 41 18.26 15.92 -1.64
N ARG A 42 17.24 15.95 -2.50
CA ARG A 42 16.83 17.10 -3.31
C ARG A 42 15.44 17.51 -2.89
N TYR A 43 14.98 18.68 -3.32
CA TYR A 43 13.62 19.12 -3.00
C TYR A 43 12.95 19.86 -4.17
N TYR A 44 11.64 19.70 -4.26
CA TYR A 44 10.76 20.59 -4.99
C TYR A 44 10.06 21.52 -4.01
N GLN A 45 9.82 22.76 -4.43
CA GLN A 45 9.12 23.74 -3.64
C GLN A 45 7.89 24.21 -4.42
N THR A 46 6.73 24.07 -3.78
CA THR A 46 5.44 24.55 -4.29
C THR A 46 4.92 25.68 -3.39
N ASP A 47 3.68 26.10 -3.56
CA ASP A 47 3.09 27.17 -2.76
C ASP A 47 2.96 26.76 -1.30
N ASN A 48 2.49 25.53 -1.04
CA ASN A 48 2.15 25.02 0.28
C ASN A 48 3.11 23.93 0.79
N PHE A 49 4.02 23.39 -0.03
CA PHE A 49 4.87 22.26 0.36
C PHE A 49 6.35 22.40 -0.05
N ASN A 50 7.22 21.79 0.76
CA ASN A 50 8.60 21.46 0.41
C ASN A 50 8.74 19.94 0.34
N SER A 51 8.86 19.40 -0.87
CA SER A 51 8.88 17.95 -1.12
C SER A 51 10.32 17.46 -1.28
N TYR A 52 10.87 16.85 -0.24
CA TYR A 52 12.21 16.27 -0.20
C TYR A 52 12.18 14.82 -0.72
N PHE A 53 13.02 14.50 -1.69
CA PHE A 53 13.13 13.16 -2.28
C PHE A 53 14.60 12.74 -2.43
N SER A 54 14.84 11.43 -2.43
CA SER A 54 16.16 10.81 -2.61
C SER A 54 16.60 10.74 -4.07
N GLU A 55 17.86 10.40 -4.30
CA GLU A 55 18.41 10.02 -5.62
C GLU A 55 17.50 8.96 -6.28
N ASP A 56 17.35 9.02 -7.60
CA ASP A 56 16.42 8.19 -8.40
C ASP A 56 14.91 8.36 -8.12
N GLY A 57 14.52 9.25 -7.20
CA GLY A 57 13.12 9.55 -6.85
C GLY A 57 12.51 10.76 -7.56
N LEU A 58 13.08 11.24 -8.68
CA LEU A 58 12.64 12.48 -9.34
C LEU A 58 11.18 12.42 -9.81
N GLY A 59 10.78 11.30 -10.42
CA GLY A 59 9.40 11.08 -10.87
C GLY A 59 8.41 11.12 -9.70
N LEU A 60 8.72 10.38 -8.62
CA LEU A 60 7.93 10.41 -7.38
C LEU A 60 7.88 11.81 -6.76
N GLY A 61 9.00 12.52 -6.74
CA GLY A 61 9.07 13.89 -6.22
C GLY A 61 8.12 14.85 -6.93
N LYS A 62 8.05 14.76 -8.26
CA LYS A 62 7.14 15.57 -9.09
C LYS A 62 5.67 15.17 -8.84
N TYR A 63 5.37 13.87 -8.86
CA TYR A 63 4.02 13.35 -8.59
C TYR A 63 3.50 13.80 -7.21
N VAL A 64 4.30 13.61 -6.15
CA VAL A 64 3.92 13.97 -4.78
C VAL A 64 3.71 15.47 -4.65
N ALA A 65 4.56 16.31 -5.26
CA ALA A 65 4.40 17.75 -5.22
C ALA A 65 3.09 18.22 -5.88
N GLN A 66 2.72 17.63 -7.02
CA GLN A 66 1.47 17.95 -7.72
C GLN A 66 0.24 17.47 -6.94
N ILE A 67 0.26 16.22 -6.47
CA ILE A 67 -0.88 15.62 -5.75
C ILE A 67 -1.10 16.29 -4.39
N ALA A 68 -0.04 16.68 -3.67
CA ALA A 68 -0.19 17.37 -2.41
C ALA A 68 -0.95 18.70 -2.56
N GLU A 69 -0.64 19.49 -3.60
CA GLU A 69 -1.36 20.73 -3.90
C GLU A 69 -2.80 20.47 -4.38
N GLN A 70 -3.02 19.42 -5.16
CA GLN A 70 -4.36 19.07 -5.64
C GLN A 70 -5.30 18.62 -4.50
N GLU A 71 -4.78 17.86 -3.53
CA GLU A 71 -5.58 17.29 -2.46
C GLU A 71 -5.82 18.26 -1.29
N LEU A 72 -4.92 19.22 -1.07
CA LEU A 72 -4.96 20.16 0.06
C LEU A 72 -6.31 20.89 0.21
N PRO A 73 -6.90 21.55 -0.83
CA PRO A 73 -8.14 22.31 -0.66
C PRO A 73 -9.30 21.47 -0.12
N SER A 74 -9.41 20.21 -0.57
CA SER A 74 -10.49 19.31 -0.13
C SER A 74 -10.38 18.95 1.36
N ILE A 75 -9.15 18.88 1.88
CA ILE A 75 -8.89 18.53 3.28
C ILE A 75 -9.06 19.79 4.16
N GLU A 76 -8.60 20.95 3.69
CA GLU A 76 -8.83 22.23 4.37
C GLU A 76 -10.32 22.54 4.53
N GLU A 77 -11.12 22.30 3.48
CA GLU A 77 -12.58 22.47 3.52
C GLU A 77 -13.22 21.53 4.56
N PHE A 78 -12.80 20.26 4.59
CA PHE A 78 -13.34 19.29 5.54
C PHE A 78 -12.98 19.61 7.00
N VAL A 79 -11.74 20.02 7.22
CA VAL A 79 -11.18 20.32 8.55
C VAL A 79 -11.56 21.72 9.04
N GLU A 80 -12.01 22.60 8.14
CA GLU A 80 -12.30 24.03 8.38
C GLU A 80 -11.05 24.81 8.88
N TYR A 81 -9.87 24.45 8.36
CA TYR A 81 -8.60 25.09 8.73
C TYR A 81 -7.63 25.08 7.55
N GLY A 82 -7.00 26.23 7.30
CA GLY A 82 -6.02 26.40 6.23
C GLY A 82 -4.59 26.23 6.71
N LEU A 83 -3.72 25.82 5.80
CA LEU A 83 -2.30 25.70 6.07
C LEU A 83 -1.65 27.10 6.11
N ASN A 84 -1.19 27.52 7.29
CA ASN A 84 -0.59 28.85 7.48
C ASN A 84 0.85 28.98 6.93
N ARG A 85 1.54 27.85 6.74
CA ARG A 85 2.96 27.81 6.35
C ARG A 85 3.28 26.53 5.59
N ARG A 86 4.35 26.55 4.80
CA ARG A 86 4.73 25.37 4.02
C ARG A 86 5.04 24.15 4.88
N ALA A 87 4.39 23.04 4.57
CA ALA A 87 4.65 21.74 5.15
C ALA A 87 5.79 21.01 4.43
N ASN A 88 6.60 20.25 5.17
CA ASN A 88 7.69 19.48 4.59
C ASN A 88 7.25 18.03 4.35
N ILE A 89 7.41 17.54 3.13
CA ILE A 89 7.13 16.15 2.77
C ILE A 89 8.47 15.45 2.58
N VAL A 90 8.69 14.34 3.28
CA VAL A 90 9.87 13.50 3.09
C VAL A 90 9.44 12.23 2.37
N ILE A 91 9.96 12.03 1.16
CA ILE A 91 9.55 10.99 0.23
C ILE A 91 10.64 9.93 0.15
N TYR A 92 10.26 8.67 0.40
CA TYR A 92 11.11 7.50 0.21
C TYR A 92 10.69 6.70 -1.03
N ASN A 93 11.66 6.19 -1.78
CA ASN A 93 11.39 5.43 -3.01
C ASN A 93 10.72 4.08 -2.73
N ASN A 94 10.97 3.51 -1.54
CA ASN A 94 10.34 2.28 -1.09
C ASN A 94 10.20 2.24 0.45
N TYR A 95 9.48 1.24 0.95
CA TYR A 95 9.25 1.06 2.39
C TYR A 95 10.52 0.75 3.18
N ASP A 96 11.48 0.01 2.61
CA ASP A 96 12.73 -0.34 3.28
C ASP A 96 13.59 0.90 3.55
N GLU A 97 13.61 1.86 2.62
CA GLU A 97 14.24 3.17 2.80
C GLU A 97 13.66 3.97 3.96
N MET A 98 12.33 3.99 4.07
CA MET A 98 11.65 4.62 5.21
C MET A 98 12.01 3.92 6.53
N GLN A 99 12.05 2.59 6.55
CA GLN A 99 12.37 1.78 7.74
C GLN A 99 13.83 1.87 8.20
N GLN A 100 14.75 2.36 7.37
CA GLN A 100 16.13 2.66 7.79
C GLN A 100 16.34 4.13 8.16
N SER A 101 15.38 5.01 7.85
CA SER A 101 15.49 6.43 8.16
C SER A 101 15.23 6.74 9.64
N ASN A 102 16.01 7.68 10.17
CA ASN A 102 15.82 8.23 11.52
C ASN A 102 14.94 9.50 11.53
N ILE A 103 14.51 9.98 10.36
CA ILE A 103 13.60 11.13 10.27
C ILE A 103 12.25 10.73 10.87
N GLY A 104 11.75 11.51 11.82
CA GLY A 104 10.49 11.21 12.53
C GLY A 104 10.63 10.20 13.68
N LEU A 105 11.84 9.71 14.01
CA LEU A 105 12.06 8.91 15.21
C LEU A 105 12.24 9.80 16.45
N GLY A 106 11.19 9.83 17.28
CA GLY A 106 11.17 10.62 18.51
C GLY A 106 10.58 12.01 18.32
N ILE A 107 10.64 12.83 19.36
CA ILE A 107 10.33 14.26 19.23
C ILE A 107 11.49 14.85 18.43
N ASP A 108 11.26 15.71 17.43
CA ASP A 108 12.33 16.43 16.73
C ASP A 108 12.86 17.60 17.60
N TRP A 109 13.29 17.31 18.84
CA TRP A 109 13.70 18.32 19.83
C TRP A 109 15.17 18.78 19.71
N GLN A 110 15.98 18.13 18.87
CA GLN A 110 17.42 18.37 18.81
C GLN A 110 17.87 19.35 17.71
N ASN A 111 18.14 20.58 18.19
CA ASN A 111 19.13 21.58 17.80
C ASN A 111 19.21 22.13 16.36
N THR A 112 18.63 23.33 16.18
CA THR A 112 19.30 24.46 15.51
C THR A 112 18.98 25.74 16.28
N GLY A 113 19.99 26.58 16.55
CA GLY A 113 19.92 27.69 17.51
C GLY A 113 18.92 28.81 17.18
N GLY A 114 18.36 29.42 18.22
CA GLY A 114 17.78 30.77 18.22
C GLY A 114 16.48 31.01 17.44
N VAL A 115 16.04 30.10 16.57
CA VAL A 115 14.80 30.24 15.78
C VAL A 115 13.62 29.57 16.52
N THR A 116 12.42 30.13 16.41
CA THR A 116 11.17 29.52 16.88
C THR A 116 11.08 28.09 16.35
N LYS A 117 11.08 27.09 17.25
CA LYS A 117 11.03 25.69 16.84
C LYS A 117 9.59 25.32 16.45
N LEU A 118 9.45 24.72 15.28
CA LEU A 118 8.16 24.31 14.72
C LEU A 118 7.79 22.90 15.17
N VAL A 119 6.49 22.69 15.41
CA VAL A 119 5.91 21.37 15.72
C VAL A 119 4.98 21.00 14.57
N ASN A 120 4.81 19.70 14.30
CA ASN A 120 3.81 19.18 13.35
C ASN A 120 3.87 19.77 11.94
N ASN A 121 5.07 20.04 11.40
CA ASN A 121 5.25 20.60 10.05
C ASN A 121 5.97 19.66 9.07
N LYS A 122 5.95 18.35 9.37
CA LYS A 122 6.64 17.33 8.58
C LYS A 122 5.72 16.12 8.42
N MET A 123 5.64 15.61 7.20
CA MET A 123 5.02 14.32 6.89
C MET A 123 6.02 13.42 6.19
N ILE A 124 5.92 12.12 6.44
CA ILE A 124 6.78 11.10 5.83
C ILE A 124 5.90 10.20 4.99
N VAL A 125 6.29 10.00 3.74
CA VAL A 125 5.58 9.14 2.79
C VAL A 125 6.58 8.20 2.09
N TYR A 126 6.12 7.02 1.69
CA TYR A 126 6.90 6.07 0.92
C TYR A 126 6.06 5.50 -0.22
N PHE A 127 6.71 5.20 -1.34
CA PHE A 127 6.04 4.53 -2.45
C PHE A 127 6.06 3.02 -2.26
N ASP A 128 4.90 2.37 -2.30
CA ASP A 128 4.80 0.91 -2.19
C ASP A 128 4.44 0.24 -3.51
N GLY A 129 4.51 0.96 -4.64
CA GLY A 129 4.17 0.47 -5.98
C GLY A 129 2.76 0.82 -6.46
N ASP A 130 1.97 1.52 -5.65
CA ASP A 130 0.60 1.92 -5.97
C ASP A 130 0.42 3.43 -5.68
N HIS A 131 0.17 4.20 -6.75
CA HIS A 131 0.04 5.65 -6.64
C HIS A 131 -1.20 6.07 -5.81
N ASN A 132 -2.26 5.26 -5.79
CA ASN A 132 -3.43 5.55 -4.97
C ASN A 132 -3.11 5.44 -3.48
N LYS A 133 -2.27 4.46 -3.08
CA LYS A 133 -1.81 4.36 -1.69
C LYS A 133 -0.87 5.50 -1.31
N LEU A 134 0.03 5.91 -2.21
CA LEU A 134 0.88 7.08 -1.99
C LEU A 134 0.04 8.36 -1.81
N ARG A 135 -0.98 8.55 -2.66
CA ARG A 135 -1.97 9.63 -2.53
C ARG A 135 -2.67 9.60 -1.17
N LEU A 136 -3.11 8.43 -0.71
CA LEU A 136 -3.75 8.28 0.61
C LEU A 136 -2.79 8.65 1.77
N GLN A 137 -1.51 8.26 1.70
CA GLN A 137 -0.50 8.67 2.69
C GLN A 137 -0.32 10.19 2.72
N ILE A 138 -0.30 10.85 1.55
CA ILE A 138 -0.22 12.32 1.45
C ILE A 138 -1.46 12.95 2.09
N ARG A 139 -2.66 12.47 1.76
CA ARG A 139 -3.93 12.97 2.34
C ARG A 139 -3.94 12.81 3.86
N GLU A 140 -3.48 11.67 4.38
CA GLU A 140 -3.37 11.45 5.83
C GLU A 140 -2.34 12.37 6.48
N GLY A 141 -1.19 12.58 5.84
CA GLY A 141 -0.16 13.51 6.29
C GLY A 141 -0.67 14.95 6.38
N ILE A 142 -1.37 15.44 5.34
CA ILE A 142 -1.99 16.77 5.33
C ILE A 142 -3.04 16.87 6.44
N ALA A 143 -3.97 15.93 6.52
CA ALA A 143 -5.00 15.92 7.56
C ALA A 143 -4.41 15.91 8.97
N ARG A 144 -3.33 15.14 9.19
CA ARG A 144 -2.61 15.08 10.46
C ARG A 144 -2.05 16.45 10.85
N ILE A 145 -1.33 17.11 9.93
CA ILE A 145 -0.77 18.44 10.17
C ILE A 145 -1.87 19.44 10.54
N LEU A 146 -2.94 19.53 9.74
CA LEU A 146 -4.01 20.49 9.99
C LEU A 146 -4.71 20.23 11.33
N VAL A 147 -5.05 18.97 11.62
CA VAL A 147 -5.78 18.60 12.85
C VAL A 147 -4.91 18.79 14.09
N GLU A 148 -3.64 18.42 14.05
CA GLU A 148 -2.72 18.62 15.17
C GLU A 148 -2.49 20.12 15.43
N ASN A 149 -2.37 20.94 14.39
CA ASN A 149 -2.26 22.39 14.52
C ASN A 149 -3.54 23.01 15.14
N ILE A 150 -4.72 22.52 14.78
CA ILE A 150 -5.99 22.96 15.40
C ILE A 150 -6.07 22.57 16.87
N LEU A 151 -5.68 21.33 17.21
CA LEU A 151 -5.85 20.80 18.56
C LEU A 151 -4.82 21.37 19.52
N PHE A 152 -3.56 21.47 19.09
CA PHE A 152 -2.44 21.77 19.96
C PHE A 152 -1.81 23.14 19.70
N GLY A 153 -2.04 23.74 18.53
CA GLY A 153 -1.44 25.01 18.15
C GLY A 153 -0.20 24.82 17.29
N ASP A 154 0.23 25.94 16.73
CA ASP A 154 1.23 26.02 15.65
C ASP A 154 2.66 26.14 16.20
N ASP A 155 2.82 26.67 17.42
CA ASP A 155 4.13 26.88 18.05
C ASP A 155 4.30 26.03 19.32
N LEU A 156 5.56 25.71 19.66
CA LEU A 156 5.90 24.84 20.80
C LEU A 156 5.23 25.22 22.13
N GLY A 157 5.10 26.53 22.40
CA GLY A 157 4.50 27.02 23.65
C GLY A 157 3.02 26.68 23.74
N GLU A 158 2.29 26.83 22.64
CA GLU A 158 0.87 26.46 22.56
C GLU A 158 0.70 24.94 22.62
N PHE A 159 1.53 24.21 21.87
CA PHE A 159 1.51 22.75 21.82
C PHE A 159 1.63 22.14 23.22
N ALA A 160 2.65 22.56 23.99
CA ALA A 160 2.88 22.04 25.33
C ALA A 160 1.75 22.40 26.31
N ALA A 161 1.19 23.60 26.21
CA ALA A 161 0.09 24.04 27.07
C ALA A 161 -1.23 23.30 26.76
N ASN A 162 -1.56 23.12 25.49
CA ASN A 162 -2.79 22.46 25.06
C ASN A 162 -2.73 20.94 25.29
N GLN A 163 -1.60 20.30 25.01
CA GLN A 163 -1.41 18.87 25.25
C GLN A 163 -1.61 18.51 26.73
N ALA A 164 -1.19 19.37 27.66
CA ALA A 164 -1.37 19.15 29.10
C ALA A 164 -2.83 19.30 29.57
N LEU A 165 -3.66 20.02 28.80
CA LEU A 165 -5.05 20.38 29.18
C LEU A 165 -6.12 19.59 28.42
N LEU A 166 -5.74 18.95 27.30
CA LEU A 166 -6.64 18.25 26.40
C LEU A 166 -6.45 16.73 26.50
N ASP A 167 -7.27 16.08 27.33
CA ASP A 167 -7.25 14.62 27.51
C ASP A 167 -8.18 13.92 26.50
N LEU A 168 -7.81 13.95 25.21
CA LEU A 168 -8.49 13.18 24.17
C LEU A 168 -7.82 11.82 23.96
N PRO A 169 -8.58 10.71 23.88
CA PRO A 169 -8.01 9.42 23.53
C PRO A 169 -7.37 9.46 22.14
N LYS A 170 -6.17 8.90 21.99
CA LYS A 170 -5.43 8.87 20.73
C LYS A 170 -6.24 8.25 19.56
N TRP A 171 -7.02 7.19 19.84
CA TRP A 171 -7.89 6.57 18.83
C TRP A 171 -8.93 7.54 18.25
N LEU A 172 -9.38 8.53 19.03
CA LEU A 172 -10.37 9.50 18.59
C LEU A 172 -9.75 10.53 17.65
N THR A 173 -8.56 11.04 17.98
CA THR A 173 -7.82 12.01 17.16
C THR A 173 -7.28 11.37 15.88
N ASP A 174 -6.58 10.23 16.00
CA ASP A 174 -6.06 9.49 14.83
C ASP A 174 -7.21 8.99 13.94
N GLY A 175 -8.32 8.56 14.53
CA GLY A 175 -9.51 8.18 13.78
C GLY A 175 -10.14 9.33 13.01
N TYR A 176 -10.10 10.56 13.54
CA TYR A 176 -10.60 11.75 12.83
C TYR A 176 -9.70 12.08 11.65
N ILE A 177 -8.37 12.03 11.86
CA ILE A 177 -7.37 12.23 10.82
C ILE A 177 -7.60 11.22 9.68
N ALA A 178 -7.72 9.93 10.00
CA ALA A 178 -7.99 8.89 9.01
C ALA A 178 -9.33 9.09 8.28
N TYR A 179 -10.38 9.53 8.98
CA TYR A 179 -11.68 9.82 8.38
C TYR A 179 -11.66 11.05 7.45
N ALA A 180 -10.87 12.07 7.78
CA ALA A 180 -10.66 13.25 6.93
C ALA A 180 -9.82 12.91 5.68
N ALA A 181 -8.83 12.02 5.87
CA ALA A 181 -7.90 11.61 4.83
C ALA A 181 -8.55 10.67 3.80
N GLU A 182 -9.32 9.70 4.26
CA GLU A 182 -9.81 8.61 3.43
C GLU A 182 -11.33 8.42 3.55
N ASN A 183 -12.01 8.41 2.40
CA ASN A 183 -13.41 8.01 2.32
C ASN A 183 -13.59 6.55 2.70
N TRP A 184 -14.73 6.22 3.31
CA TRP A 184 -14.99 4.84 3.69
C TRP A 184 -14.97 3.89 2.48
N ASN A 185 -14.06 2.92 2.52
CA ASN A 185 -13.83 1.96 1.44
C ASN A 185 -14.28 0.54 1.82
N THR A 186 -14.16 -0.38 0.87
CA THR A 186 -14.57 -1.78 0.98
C THR A 186 -13.73 -2.57 1.99
N GLN A 187 -12.43 -2.28 2.09
CA GLN A 187 -11.51 -2.91 3.04
C GLN A 187 -11.85 -2.54 4.49
N LEU A 188 -12.08 -1.26 4.77
CA LEU A 188 -12.49 -0.75 6.08
C LEU A 188 -13.85 -1.31 6.50
N ASP A 189 -14.79 -1.40 5.55
CA ASP A 189 -16.10 -2.02 5.80
C ASP A 189 -15.98 -3.51 6.16
N ASP A 190 -15.13 -4.25 5.44
CA ASP A 190 -14.90 -5.67 5.72
C ASP A 190 -14.18 -5.90 7.06
N ASP A 191 -13.19 -5.08 7.38
CA ASP A 191 -12.51 -5.16 8.67
C ASP A 191 -13.44 -4.82 9.84
N LEU A 192 -14.30 -3.80 9.70
CA LEU A 192 -15.30 -3.46 10.71
C LEU A 192 -16.37 -4.55 10.84
N ARG A 193 -16.84 -5.10 9.71
CA ARG A 193 -17.78 -6.23 9.68
C ARG A 193 -17.23 -7.42 10.44
N ALA A 194 -15.98 -7.81 10.17
CA ALA A 194 -15.32 -8.92 10.86
C ALA A 194 -15.25 -8.68 12.37
N VAL A 195 -14.90 -7.46 12.81
CA VAL A 195 -14.88 -7.09 14.23
C VAL A 195 -16.27 -7.22 14.85
N MET A 196 -17.29 -6.66 14.22
CA MET A 196 -18.66 -6.58 14.77
C MET A 196 -19.35 -7.95 14.82
N LEU A 197 -19.05 -8.84 13.88
CA LEU A 197 -19.62 -10.19 13.81
C LEU A 197 -18.83 -11.23 14.62
N SER A 198 -17.56 -10.97 14.95
CA SER A 198 -16.70 -11.93 15.67
C SER A 198 -17.20 -12.33 17.06
N GLY A 199 -18.00 -11.49 17.72
CA GLY A 199 -18.37 -11.66 19.12
C GLY A 199 -17.20 -11.53 20.11
N ARG A 200 -16.01 -11.08 19.66
CA ARG A 200 -14.79 -10.99 20.49
C ARG A 200 -14.79 -9.82 21.48
N TYR A 201 -15.53 -8.76 21.17
CA TYR A 201 -15.51 -7.51 21.94
C TYR A 201 -16.84 -7.25 22.63
N ASN A 202 -16.82 -7.13 23.96
CA ASN A 202 -18.01 -6.83 24.76
C ASN A 202 -18.29 -5.32 24.85
N ASN A 203 -17.28 -4.49 24.62
CA ASN A 203 -17.41 -3.04 24.65
C ASN A 203 -16.45 -2.38 23.66
N PHE A 204 -16.74 -1.12 23.34
CA PHE A 204 -15.95 -0.34 22.39
C PHE A 204 -14.49 -0.16 22.82
N TYR A 205 -14.20 -0.02 24.12
CA TYR A 205 -12.83 0.19 24.58
C TYR A 205 -11.92 -1.01 24.32
N GLN A 206 -12.45 -2.25 24.40
CA GLN A 206 -11.69 -3.45 24.02
C GLN A 206 -11.38 -3.45 22.52
N PHE A 207 -12.36 -3.08 21.69
CA PHE A 207 -12.17 -2.93 20.25
C PHE A 207 -11.13 -1.85 19.93
N ALA A 208 -11.27 -0.65 20.52
CA ALA A 208 -10.35 0.46 20.32
C ALA A 208 -8.94 0.21 20.87
N PHE A 209 -8.79 -0.67 21.86
CA PHE A 209 -7.47 -1.06 22.36
C PHE A 209 -6.73 -1.97 21.35
N GLU A 210 -7.42 -2.93 20.75
CA GLU A 210 -6.79 -3.84 19.78
C GLU A 210 -6.64 -3.21 18.38
N LYS A 211 -7.62 -2.42 17.96
CA LYS A 211 -7.66 -1.77 16.64
C LYS A 211 -8.04 -0.28 16.75
N PRO A 212 -7.16 0.58 17.28
CA PRO A 212 -7.47 1.98 17.58
C PRO A 212 -7.88 2.78 16.34
N LEU A 213 -7.13 2.67 15.23
CA LEU A 213 -7.39 3.44 14.02
C LEU A 213 -8.77 3.11 13.41
N LEU A 214 -9.04 1.81 13.22
CA LEU A 214 -10.33 1.33 12.70
C LEU A 214 -11.49 1.72 13.61
N ALA A 215 -11.33 1.62 14.94
CA ALA A 215 -12.36 2.01 15.90
C ALA A 215 -12.67 3.50 15.84
N GLY A 216 -11.64 4.35 15.71
CA GLY A 216 -11.81 5.79 15.56
C GLY A 216 -12.47 6.19 14.25
N GLN A 217 -11.94 5.71 13.12
CA GLN A 217 -12.47 6.05 11.80
C GLN A 217 -13.92 5.57 11.64
N SER A 218 -14.23 4.35 12.11
CA SER A 218 -15.60 3.81 12.10
C SER A 218 -16.56 4.58 13.01
N PHE A 219 -16.08 5.07 14.16
CA PHE A 219 -16.87 5.93 15.04
C PHE A 219 -17.23 7.25 14.35
N TRP A 220 -16.27 7.91 13.68
CA TRP A 220 -16.52 9.16 12.96
C TRP A 220 -17.43 8.98 11.75
N LYS A 221 -17.28 7.88 11.02
CA LYS A 221 -18.26 7.47 10.01
C LYS A 221 -19.65 7.33 10.61
N TYR A 222 -19.80 6.61 11.72
CA TYR A 222 -21.11 6.46 12.37
C TYR A 222 -21.69 7.80 12.82
N VAL A 223 -20.86 8.73 13.32
CA VAL A 223 -21.29 10.09 13.64
C VAL A 223 -21.82 10.80 12.38
N ALA A 224 -21.08 10.71 11.28
CA ALA A 224 -21.44 11.32 10.01
C ALA A 224 -22.73 10.74 9.41
N ASP A 225 -22.87 9.41 9.42
CA ASP A 225 -24.02 8.69 8.86
C ASP A 225 -25.30 8.97 9.68
N LYS A 226 -25.18 9.07 11.01
CA LYS A 226 -26.34 9.22 11.91
C LYS A 226 -26.72 10.67 12.19
N TYR A 227 -25.75 11.56 12.36
CA TYR A 227 -25.97 12.95 12.75
C TYR A 227 -25.65 13.96 11.64
N GLY A 228 -25.07 13.50 10.52
CA GLY A 228 -24.71 14.31 9.36
C GLY A 228 -23.22 14.69 9.34
N LYS A 229 -22.64 14.80 8.15
CA LYS A 229 -21.21 15.08 7.94
C LYS A 229 -20.73 16.37 8.63
N SER A 230 -21.54 17.43 8.62
CA SER A 230 -21.20 18.71 9.28
C SER A 230 -21.13 18.61 10.81
N LYS A 231 -21.75 17.59 11.42
CA LYS A 231 -21.67 17.36 12.87
C LYS A 231 -20.36 16.71 13.28
N THR A 232 -19.62 16.09 12.36
CA THR A 232 -18.33 15.43 12.65
C THR A 232 -17.28 16.46 13.06
N THR A 233 -16.98 17.44 12.21
CA THR A 233 -16.03 18.53 12.50
C THR A 233 -16.49 19.34 13.72
N TYR A 234 -17.80 19.65 13.79
CA TYR A 234 -18.37 20.35 14.93
C TYR A 234 -18.23 19.59 16.27
N PHE A 235 -18.31 18.26 16.26
CA PHE A 235 -18.10 17.44 17.46
C PHE A 235 -16.67 17.59 17.97
N LEU A 236 -15.67 17.49 17.10
CA LEU A 236 -14.27 17.66 17.47
C LEU A 236 -14.00 19.06 18.03
N TYR A 237 -14.56 20.08 17.37
CA TYR A 237 -14.49 21.47 17.84
C TYR A 237 -15.07 21.64 19.26
N LEU A 238 -16.26 21.09 19.54
CA LEU A 238 -16.84 21.12 20.88
C LEU A 238 -16.04 20.31 21.91
N ALA A 239 -15.47 19.17 21.51
CA ALA A 239 -14.62 18.37 22.37
C ALA A 239 -13.38 19.14 22.82
N ARG A 240 -12.78 19.92 21.91
CA ARG A 240 -11.65 20.82 22.19
C ARG A 240 -12.06 21.96 23.14
N ILE A 241 -13.15 22.68 22.85
CA ILE A 241 -13.58 23.84 23.65
C ILE A 241 -14.01 23.45 25.07
N TYR A 242 -14.84 22.41 25.17
CA TYR A 242 -15.33 21.97 26.49
C TYR A 242 -14.29 21.17 27.26
N ARG A 243 -13.21 20.72 26.60
CA ARG A 243 -12.21 19.78 27.15
C ARG A 243 -12.88 18.55 27.78
N ASN A 244 -14.05 18.17 27.25
CA ASN A 244 -14.90 17.13 27.82
C ASN A 244 -15.82 16.52 26.75
N LEU A 245 -15.57 15.25 26.44
CA LEU A 245 -16.34 14.49 25.44
C LEU A 245 -17.80 14.29 25.81
N ASN A 246 -18.16 14.23 27.11
CA ASN A 246 -19.56 14.10 27.50
C ASN A 246 -20.36 15.36 27.20
N SER A 247 -19.78 16.54 27.42
CA SER A 247 -20.43 17.81 27.09
C SER A 247 -20.62 17.96 25.58
N ALA A 248 -19.62 17.60 24.79
CA ALA A 248 -19.70 17.60 23.33
C ALA A 248 -20.76 16.61 22.81
N SER A 249 -20.75 15.37 23.31
CA SER A 249 -21.71 14.33 22.94
C SER A 249 -23.14 14.67 23.34
N ASN A 250 -23.36 15.29 24.51
CA ASN A 250 -24.69 15.75 24.91
C ASN A 250 -25.23 16.86 23.98
N LYS A 251 -24.37 17.76 23.48
CA LYS A 251 -24.81 18.83 22.58
C LYS A 251 -25.27 18.31 21.21
N ILE A 252 -24.66 17.24 20.72
CA ILE A 252 -24.91 16.69 19.38
C ILE A 252 -25.91 15.54 19.41
N ALA A 253 -25.69 14.56 20.29
CA ALA A 253 -26.47 13.32 20.36
C ALA A 253 -27.47 13.28 21.53
N GLN A 254 -27.53 14.32 22.37
CA GLN A 254 -28.37 14.37 23.58
C GLN A 254 -28.16 13.18 24.53
N LYS A 255 -26.97 12.59 24.49
CA LYS A 255 -26.59 11.38 25.25
C LYS A 255 -25.18 11.53 25.77
N LYS A 256 -24.88 10.84 26.88
CA LYS A 256 -23.50 10.70 27.37
C LYS A 256 -22.66 9.94 26.35
N PHE A 257 -21.38 10.29 26.26
CA PHE A 257 -20.45 9.70 25.28
C PHE A 257 -20.38 8.17 25.36
N LYS A 258 -20.35 7.62 26.58
CA LYS A 258 -20.37 6.16 26.80
C LYS A 258 -21.60 5.48 26.19
N LYS A 259 -22.78 6.12 26.26
CA LYS A 259 -24.02 5.57 25.68
C LYS A 259 -23.98 5.63 24.16
N MET A 260 -23.42 6.70 23.60
CA MET A 260 -23.20 6.83 22.16
C MET A 260 -22.31 5.71 21.60
N LEU A 261 -21.23 5.34 22.30
CA LEU A 261 -20.36 4.22 21.93
C LEU A 261 -21.07 2.85 22.02
N GLN A 262 -21.96 2.66 22.99
CA GLN A 262 -22.78 1.44 23.09
C GLN A 262 -23.78 1.33 21.95
N ASP A 263 -24.44 2.43 21.61
CA ASP A 263 -25.40 2.49 20.50
C ASP A 263 -24.67 2.21 19.18
N PHE A 264 -23.46 2.76 18.97
CA PHE A 264 -22.59 2.43 17.83
C PHE A 264 -22.36 0.92 17.68
N MET A 265 -21.84 0.26 18.73
CA MET A 265 -21.55 -1.18 18.68
C MET A 265 -22.81 -2.01 18.36
N THR A 266 -23.95 -1.61 18.89
CA THR A 266 -25.21 -2.34 18.71
C THR A 266 -25.81 -2.15 17.32
N GLU A 267 -25.90 -0.90 16.86
CA GLU A 267 -26.57 -0.57 15.60
C GLU A 267 -25.77 -1.02 14.39
N VAL A 268 -24.45 -0.83 14.41
CA VAL A 268 -23.55 -1.27 13.32
C VAL A 268 -23.55 -2.80 13.22
N GLN A 269 -23.51 -3.50 14.36
CA GLN A 269 -23.62 -4.96 14.37
C GLN A 269 -24.96 -5.44 13.78
N GLN A 270 -26.08 -4.79 14.13
CA GLN A 270 -27.39 -5.13 13.56
C GLN A 270 -27.46 -4.86 12.05
N GLN A 271 -26.82 -3.81 11.56
CA GLN A 271 -26.71 -3.52 10.13
C GLN A 271 -26.01 -4.67 9.40
N TYR A 272 -24.85 -5.11 9.88
CA TYR A 272 -24.12 -6.22 9.26
C TYR A 272 -24.89 -7.55 9.35
N PHE A 273 -25.59 -7.83 10.44
CA PHE A 273 -26.45 -9.02 10.53
C PHE A 273 -27.60 -9.03 9.52
N LYS A 274 -28.08 -7.86 9.05
CA LYS A 274 -29.08 -7.78 7.98
C LYS A 274 -28.44 -8.04 6.61
N ASP A 275 -27.27 -7.47 6.37
CA ASP A 275 -26.53 -7.61 5.12
C ASP A 275 -26.14 -9.07 4.81
N ILE A 276 -25.62 -9.80 5.79
CA ILE A 276 -25.18 -11.19 5.59
C ILE A 276 -26.30 -12.17 5.20
N ARG A 277 -27.57 -11.84 5.47
CA ARG A 277 -28.71 -12.73 5.14
C ARG A 277 -28.91 -12.90 3.63
N GLY A 278 -28.50 -11.93 2.83
CA GLY A 278 -28.58 -11.98 1.37
C GLY A 278 -27.36 -12.64 0.71
N ARG A 279 -26.32 -12.94 1.49
CA ARG A 279 -25.02 -13.43 1.00
C ARG A 279 -24.84 -14.92 1.31
N ARG A 280 -24.12 -15.65 0.45
CA ARG A 280 -23.94 -17.11 0.60
C ARG A 280 -22.46 -17.44 0.80
N ASN A 281 -22.13 -18.06 1.93
CA ASN A 281 -20.79 -18.61 2.18
C ASN A 281 -20.74 -20.09 1.83
N THR A 282 -20.45 -20.40 0.58
CA THR A 282 -19.85 -21.69 0.20
C THR A 282 -18.98 -21.45 -1.02
N PRO A 283 -17.65 -21.31 -0.86
CA PRO A 283 -16.77 -21.48 -2.01
C PRO A 283 -17.07 -22.86 -2.61
N ARG A 284 -17.46 -22.90 -3.89
CA ARG A 284 -17.56 -24.18 -4.60
C ARG A 284 -16.13 -24.69 -4.78
N GLY A 285 -15.74 -25.70 -4.01
CA GLY A 285 -14.40 -26.26 -4.03
C GLY A 285 -14.16 -27.22 -2.87
N GLN A 286 -13.00 -27.87 -2.85
CA GLN A 286 -12.58 -28.69 -1.73
C GLN A 286 -11.96 -27.76 -0.67
N LEU A 287 -12.63 -27.59 0.49
CA LEU A 287 -12.04 -26.89 1.63
C LEU A 287 -10.81 -27.66 2.08
N SER A 288 -9.62 -27.13 1.79
CA SER A 288 -8.36 -27.81 2.07
C SER A 288 -7.88 -27.59 3.51
N LEU A 289 -8.09 -26.38 4.07
CA LEU A 289 -7.65 -26.03 5.42
C LEU A 289 -8.50 -24.91 6.02
N SER A 290 -9.02 -25.13 7.23
CA SER A 290 -9.48 -24.05 8.12
C SER A 290 -8.53 -24.00 9.32
N LYS A 291 -7.81 -22.89 9.50
CA LYS A 291 -6.92 -22.70 10.65
C LYS A 291 -7.32 -21.45 11.41
N SER A 292 -7.63 -21.62 12.70
CA SER A 292 -7.78 -20.47 13.60
C SER A 292 -6.41 -19.83 13.78
N ILE A 293 -6.32 -18.56 13.42
CA ILE A 293 -5.14 -17.74 13.67
C ILE A 293 -5.16 -17.34 15.15
N ASP A 294 -4.01 -17.45 15.80
CA ASP A 294 -3.86 -17.12 17.22
C ASP A 294 -3.06 -15.80 17.33
N LYS A 295 -1.92 -15.75 18.03
CA LYS A 295 -1.10 -14.52 18.17
C LYS A 295 -0.19 -14.16 16.98
N LYS A 296 -0.16 -14.99 15.92
CA LYS A 296 0.74 -14.81 14.77
C LYS A 296 -0.08 -14.50 13.53
N ASP A 297 0.36 -13.55 12.74
CA ASP A 297 -0.26 -13.32 11.44
C ASP A 297 0.33 -14.25 10.38
N TYR A 298 -0.54 -14.71 9.49
CA TYR A 298 -0.18 -15.48 8.31
C TYR A 298 -0.46 -14.63 7.08
N ILE A 299 0.56 -14.42 6.25
CA ILE A 299 0.47 -13.64 5.02
C ILE A 299 1.03 -14.45 3.86
N ARG A 300 0.65 -14.09 2.63
CA ARG A 300 1.21 -14.65 1.38
C ARG A 300 1.05 -16.17 1.29
N PHE A 301 -0.17 -16.66 1.53
CA PHE A 301 -0.44 -18.10 1.45
C PHE A 301 -0.35 -18.57 -0.01
N ASN A 302 0.42 -19.62 -0.27
CA ASN A 302 0.62 -20.15 -1.61
C ASN A 302 0.62 -21.68 -1.61
N ALA A 303 -0.46 -22.26 -2.14
CA ALA A 303 -0.63 -23.71 -2.23
C ALA A 303 0.26 -24.31 -3.32
N ASN A 304 0.76 -25.54 -3.10
CA ASN A 304 1.48 -26.26 -4.14
C ASN A 304 0.49 -26.62 -5.27
N PRO A 305 0.85 -26.35 -6.54
CA PRO A 305 -0.04 -26.56 -7.69
C PRO A 305 -0.36 -28.01 -8.04
N VAL A 306 0.36 -28.97 -7.46
CA VAL A 306 0.15 -30.40 -7.74
C VAL A 306 -1.23 -30.82 -7.21
N PRO A 307 -2.13 -31.36 -8.05
CA PRO A 307 -3.44 -31.81 -7.61
C PRO A 307 -3.37 -32.79 -6.43
N ARG A 308 -4.23 -32.58 -5.44
CA ARG A 308 -4.30 -33.39 -4.19
C ARG A 308 -3.05 -33.34 -3.32
N SER A 309 -2.09 -32.44 -3.61
CA SER A 309 -1.01 -32.12 -2.69
C SER A 309 -1.54 -31.25 -1.57
N TYR A 310 -1.19 -31.60 -0.33
CA TYR A 310 -1.49 -30.81 0.86
C TYR A 310 -0.28 -29.96 1.29
N THR A 311 0.66 -29.76 0.37
CA THR A 311 1.85 -28.93 0.60
C THR A 311 1.55 -27.48 0.26
N TYR A 312 1.99 -26.56 1.11
CA TYR A 312 1.84 -25.12 0.89
C TYR A 312 2.97 -24.34 1.55
N ALA A 313 3.19 -23.12 1.07
CA ALA A 313 4.10 -22.16 1.66
C ALA A 313 3.30 -20.96 2.20
N LEU A 314 3.79 -20.36 3.26
CA LEU A 314 3.25 -19.11 3.81
C LEU A 314 4.35 -18.31 4.50
N VAL A 315 4.04 -17.06 4.82
CA VAL A 315 4.88 -16.21 5.67
C VAL A 315 4.20 -16.03 7.03
N GLU A 316 4.90 -16.37 8.10
CA GLU A 316 4.50 -16.04 9.48
C GLU A 316 5.10 -14.68 9.86
N PHE A 317 4.27 -13.77 10.37
CA PHE A 317 4.71 -12.52 10.97
C PHE A 317 4.37 -12.49 12.47
N HIS A 318 5.35 -12.09 13.28
CA HIS A 318 5.14 -11.88 14.71
C HIS A 318 6.20 -10.94 15.29
N GLN A 319 5.80 -9.79 15.82
CA GLN A 319 6.68 -8.81 16.49
C GLN A 319 7.92 -8.44 15.66
N GLY A 320 7.73 -8.03 14.40
CA GLY A 320 8.81 -7.58 13.50
C GLY A 320 9.62 -8.70 12.83
N ARG A 321 9.33 -9.97 13.12
CA ARG A 321 10.02 -11.12 12.53
C ARG A 321 9.17 -11.82 11.49
N TYR A 322 9.75 -12.05 10.32
CA TYR A 322 9.15 -12.82 9.23
C TYR A 322 9.77 -14.22 9.17
N GLN A 323 8.95 -15.24 8.97
CA GLN A 323 9.41 -16.60 8.69
C GLN A 323 8.70 -17.15 7.46
N VAL A 324 9.46 -17.52 6.43
CA VAL A 324 8.92 -18.28 5.30
C VAL A 324 8.86 -19.74 5.72
N VAL A 325 7.65 -20.29 5.78
CA VAL A 325 7.39 -21.67 6.23
C VAL A 325 6.83 -22.47 5.08
N LEU A 326 7.47 -23.61 4.81
CA LEU A 326 6.95 -24.67 3.95
C LEU A 326 6.33 -25.75 4.84
N MET A 327 5.05 -26.00 4.64
CA MET A 327 4.31 -27.08 5.28
C MET A 327 4.11 -28.19 4.27
N GLU A 328 4.71 -29.36 4.49
CA GLU A 328 4.51 -30.54 3.64
C GLU A 328 3.43 -31.42 4.26
N ASN A 329 2.36 -31.64 3.51
CA ASN A 329 1.24 -32.52 3.86
C ASN A 329 0.65 -32.29 5.26
N PHE A 330 0.55 -31.03 5.70
CA PHE A 330 0.10 -30.61 7.04
C PHE A 330 0.91 -31.12 8.25
N ILE A 331 1.91 -31.96 8.05
CA ILE A 331 2.64 -32.63 9.14
C ILE A 331 4.03 -32.02 9.31
N ASN A 332 4.78 -31.90 8.22
CA ASN A 332 6.17 -31.48 8.29
C ASN A 332 6.31 -29.98 8.10
N ARG A 333 6.70 -29.27 9.16
CA ARG A 333 6.96 -27.83 9.16
C ARG A 333 8.44 -27.57 8.93
N LYS A 334 8.79 -26.93 7.81
CA LYS A 334 10.16 -26.48 7.51
C LYS A 334 10.22 -24.96 7.39
N VAL A 335 11.14 -24.33 8.12
CA VAL A 335 11.41 -22.89 7.98
C VAL A 335 12.48 -22.70 6.90
N LEU A 336 12.15 -22.00 5.81
CA LEU A 336 13.05 -21.73 4.70
C LEU A 336 13.87 -20.46 4.92
N LEU A 337 13.27 -19.43 5.53
CA LEU A 337 13.90 -18.12 5.72
C LEU A 337 13.41 -17.50 7.04
N LYS A 338 14.28 -16.75 7.71
CA LYS A 338 13.96 -15.93 8.88
C LYS A 338 14.51 -14.54 8.63
N LEU A 339 13.70 -13.51 8.78
CA LEU A 339 14.07 -12.10 8.59
C LEU A 339 13.57 -11.26 9.75
N GLY A 340 14.11 -10.04 9.83
CA GLY A 340 13.67 -9.01 10.75
C GLY A 340 14.19 -9.18 12.16
N VAL A 341 14.03 -8.11 12.93
CA VAL A 341 14.41 -8.02 14.34
C VAL A 341 13.16 -7.94 15.20
N ARG A 342 13.30 -8.25 16.49
CA ARG A 342 12.14 -8.20 17.38
C ARG A 342 11.80 -6.74 17.68
N THR A 343 10.64 -6.29 17.24
CA THR A 343 10.13 -4.94 17.49
C THR A 343 8.84 -5.01 18.32
N ARG A 344 8.55 -3.93 19.06
CA ARG A 344 7.24 -3.76 19.72
C ARG A 344 6.18 -3.24 18.75
N GLU A 345 6.62 -2.52 17.72
CA GLU A 345 5.81 -2.08 16.59
C GLU A 345 5.54 -3.27 15.68
N GLU A 346 4.28 -3.44 15.28
CA GLU A 346 3.81 -4.52 14.41
C GLU A 346 3.69 -4.06 12.96
N ASP A 347 4.64 -3.23 12.52
CA ASP A 347 4.66 -2.71 11.16
C ASP A 347 4.99 -3.85 10.18
N LYS A 348 3.99 -4.20 9.37
CA LYS A 348 4.11 -5.22 8.34
C LYS A 348 4.68 -4.58 7.08
N HIS A 349 5.69 -5.22 6.51
CA HIS A 349 6.19 -4.86 5.20
C HIS A 349 5.06 -5.12 4.20
N PRO A 350 4.70 -4.16 3.34
CA PRO A 350 3.59 -4.31 2.40
C PRO A 350 3.82 -5.46 1.41
N ASN A 351 5.03 -5.55 0.85
CA ASN A 351 5.31 -6.46 -0.28
C ASN A 351 6.06 -7.75 0.11
N TYR A 352 7.18 -7.66 0.84
CA TYR A 352 8.05 -8.81 1.14
C TYR A 352 7.69 -9.58 2.42
N PRO A 353 8.06 -10.88 2.47
CA PRO A 353 8.58 -11.74 1.40
C PRO A 353 7.52 -12.18 0.38
N LEU A 354 7.93 -12.34 -0.88
CA LEU A 354 7.10 -12.87 -1.97
C LEU A 354 7.42 -14.34 -2.25
N LEU A 355 6.38 -15.11 -2.60
CA LEU A 355 6.44 -16.56 -2.83
C LEU A 355 5.78 -16.93 -4.15
N ALA A 356 6.44 -17.73 -4.98
CA ALA A 356 5.86 -18.26 -6.23
C ALA A 356 6.23 -19.74 -6.45
N TRP A 357 5.25 -20.57 -6.75
CA TRP A 357 5.47 -21.97 -7.16
C TRP A 357 5.66 -22.06 -8.68
N ASP A 358 6.56 -22.93 -9.12
CA ASP A 358 6.66 -23.31 -10.53
C ASP A 358 5.41 -24.09 -10.98
N GLY A 359 5.12 -24.10 -12.29
CA GLY A 359 3.96 -24.80 -12.85
C GLY A 359 3.80 -26.26 -12.41
N LYS A 360 4.94 -26.94 -12.15
CA LYS A 360 5.03 -28.35 -11.75
C LYS A 360 5.03 -28.57 -10.23
N GLY A 361 5.12 -27.54 -9.40
CA GLY A 361 5.15 -27.64 -7.94
C GLY A 361 6.42 -28.29 -7.36
N THR A 362 7.51 -28.32 -8.14
CA THR A 362 8.80 -28.87 -7.73
C THR A 362 9.74 -27.83 -7.11
N ARG A 363 9.49 -26.55 -7.40
CA ARG A 363 10.35 -25.43 -7.02
C ARG A 363 9.52 -24.28 -6.46
N LEU A 364 10.01 -23.69 -5.38
CA LEU A 364 9.43 -22.52 -4.74
C LEU A 364 10.41 -21.36 -4.82
N ALA A 365 10.09 -20.33 -5.59
CA ALA A 365 10.82 -19.07 -5.62
C ALA A 365 10.46 -18.23 -4.39
N VAL A 366 11.47 -17.65 -3.75
CA VAL A 366 11.34 -16.76 -2.60
C VAL A 366 12.15 -15.49 -2.88
N LEU A 367 11.47 -14.36 -2.86
CA LEU A 367 12.06 -13.04 -3.03
C LEU A 367 11.79 -12.21 -1.77
N TYR A 368 12.83 -11.55 -1.26
CA TYR A 368 12.78 -10.87 0.03
C TYR A 368 13.75 -9.71 0.09
N SER A 369 13.45 -8.73 0.94
CA SER A 369 14.39 -7.66 1.25
C SER A 369 15.20 -7.98 2.50
N GLU A 370 16.50 -7.75 2.43
CA GLU A 370 17.41 -7.87 3.58
C GLU A 370 18.54 -6.83 3.42
N GLU A 371 18.73 -5.99 4.43
CA GLU A 371 19.76 -4.92 4.45
C GLU A 371 19.62 -3.91 3.30
N GLY A 372 18.37 -3.59 2.91
CA GLY A 372 18.08 -2.65 1.83
C GLY A 372 18.31 -3.20 0.42
N LYS A 373 18.54 -4.51 0.28
CA LYS A 373 18.79 -5.17 -1.00
C LYS A 373 17.74 -6.25 -1.27
N ILE A 374 17.29 -6.34 -2.51
CA ILE A 374 16.38 -7.38 -2.96
C ILE A 374 17.18 -8.67 -3.19
N LYS A 375 16.87 -9.71 -2.43
CA LYS A 375 17.51 -11.02 -2.52
C LYS A 375 16.51 -12.06 -3.00
N PHE A 376 17.04 -13.03 -3.73
CA PHE A 376 16.28 -14.11 -4.35
C PHE A 376 16.94 -15.45 -4.05
N PHE A 377 16.12 -16.48 -3.79
CA PHE A 377 16.54 -17.86 -3.95
C PHE A 377 15.38 -18.71 -4.44
N MET A 378 15.70 -19.82 -5.10
CA MET A 378 14.72 -20.85 -5.43
C MET A 378 15.00 -22.10 -4.61
N TYR A 379 13.98 -22.59 -3.92
CA TYR A 379 14.06 -23.80 -3.12
C TYR A 379 13.55 -24.99 -3.93
N ASP A 380 14.42 -25.95 -4.18
CA ASP A 380 14.05 -27.23 -4.78
C ASP A 380 13.45 -28.13 -3.69
N VAL A 381 12.18 -28.47 -3.84
CA VAL A 381 11.44 -29.26 -2.85
C VAL A 381 11.85 -30.72 -2.88
N VAL A 382 12.22 -31.23 -4.07
CA VAL A 382 12.60 -32.63 -4.29
C VAL A 382 13.99 -32.89 -3.68
N ASN A 383 14.97 -32.08 -4.07
CA ASN A 383 16.35 -32.22 -3.60
C ASN A 383 16.61 -31.54 -2.25
N ARG A 384 15.66 -30.73 -1.76
CA ARG A 384 15.70 -30.01 -0.48
C ARG A 384 16.86 -29.02 -0.35
N VAL A 385 17.31 -28.46 -1.47
CA VAL A 385 18.42 -27.50 -1.56
C VAL A 385 17.94 -26.11 -2.00
N LYS A 386 18.65 -25.07 -1.56
CA LYS A 386 18.47 -23.70 -2.05
C LYS A 386 19.40 -23.47 -3.24
N LEU A 387 18.82 -23.15 -4.38
CA LEU A 387 19.48 -22.90 -5.65
C LEU A 387 19.38 -21.39 -6.00
N TRP A 388 20.23 -20.91 -6.90
CA TRP A 388 20.27 -19.53 -7.43
C TRP A 388 20.10 -18.44 -6.35
N LYS A 389 20.93 -18.49 -5.31
CA LYS A 389 21.00 -17.41 -4.32
C LYS A 389 21.69 -16.20 -4.95
N GLN A 390 20.93 -15.16 -5.24
CA GLN A 390 21.43 -13.96 -5.90
C GLN A 390 20.75 -12.70 -5.38
N GLU A 391 21.43 -11.57 -5.59
CA GLU A 391 20.89 -10.23 -5.39
C GLU A 391 20.32 -9.73 -6.71
N ILE A 392 19.22 -8.98 -6.65
CA ILE A 392 18.60 -8.32 -7.80
C ILE A 392 18.70 -6.81 -7.55
N ASP A 393 19.54 -6.14 -8.31
CA ASP A 393 19.89 -4.71 -8.14
C ASP A 393 19.20 -3.78 -9.15
N LYS A 394 18.39 -4.33 -10.05
CA LYS A 394 17.79 -3.57 -11.17
C LYS A 394 16.44 -2.93 -10.84
N PHE A 395 15.87 -3.23 -9.68
CA PHE A 395 14.57 -2.75 -9.24
C PHE A 395 14.68 -2.12 -7.87
N ASP A 396 13.89 -1.08 -7.63
CA ASP A 396 13.78 -0.45 -6.31
C ASP A 396 12.91 -1.30 -5.38
N GLN A 397 11.87 -1.93 -5.94
CA GLN A 397 11.02 -2.90 -5.25
C GLN A 397 10.27 -3.82 -6.23
N VAL A 398 9.80 -4.98 -5.76
CA VAL A 398 8.98 -5.94 -6.51
C VAL A 398 7.65 -6.14 -5.78
N GLN A 399 6.54 -6.02 -6.50
CA GLN A 399 5.17 -6.10 -5.99
C GLN A 399 4.61 -7.51 -6.04
N ASP A 400 4.74 -8.16 -7.19
CA ASP A 400 4.26 -9.51 -7.43
C ASP A 400 5.26 -10.29 -8.29
N MET A 401 5.27 -11.61 -8.12
CA MET A 401 6.16 -12.53 -8.81
C MET A 401 5.41 -13.84 -9.08
N LYS A 402 5.40 -14.27 -10.34
CA LYS A 402 4.85 -15.55 -10.80
C LYS A 402 5.79 -16.21 -11.80
N PHE A 403 5.72 -17.52 -11.93
CA PHE A 403 6.39 -18.20 -13.04
C PHE A 403 5.60 -18.02 -14.33
N MET A 404 6.32 -17.93 -15.45
CA MET A 404 5.74 -18.17 -16.77
C MET A 404 5.59 -19.68 -17.02
N LEU A 405 5.49 -20.09 -18.29
CA LEU A 405 5.39 -21.49 -18.71
C LEU A 405 6.66 -22.31 -18.44
N ASP A 406 7.80 -21.66 -18.18
CA ASP A 406 9.07 -22.30 -17.88
C ASP A 406 9.49 -22.11 -16.41
N ASN A 407 10.51 -22.85 -15.98
CA ASN A 407 11.03 -22.79 -14.61
C ASN A 407 12.21 -21.81 -14.46
N ASN A 408 12.45 -20.99 -15.48
CA ASN A 408 13.57 -20.03 -15.55
C ASN A 408 13.09 -18.59 -15.76
N THR A 409 11.89 -18.35 -16.29
CA THR A 409 11.37 -17.00 -16.52
C THR A 409 10.30 -16.67 -15.47
N LEU A 410 10.53 -15.58 -14.76
CA LEU A 410 9.59 -14.98 -13.83
C LEU A 410 8.90 -13.81 -14.51
N LEU A 411 7.59 -13.72 -14.32
CA LEU A 411 6.77 -12.56 -14.61
C LEU A 411 6.61 -11.75 -13.33
N MET A 412 7.00 -10.47 -13.36
CA MET A 412 7.02 -9.61 -12.19
C MET A 412 6.33 -8.28 -12.48
N SER A 413 5.68 -7.73 -11.46
CA SER A 413 5.37 -6.31 -11.39
C SER A 413 6.38 -5.68 -10.43
N ALA A 414 7.14 -4.71 -10.92
CA ALA A 414 8.27 -4.14 -10.19
C ALA A 414 8.38 -2.64 -10.42
N VAL A 415 8.93 -1.96 -9.42
CA VAL A 415 9.15 -0.52 -9.45
C VAL A 415 10.57 -0.22 -9.86
N ARG A 416 10.71 0.71 -10.80
CA ARG A 416 11.99 1.30 -11.18
C ARG A 416 11.80 2.80 -11.39
N SER A 417 12.60 3.60 -10.71
CA SER A 417 12.56 5.07 -10.82
C SER A 417 11.17 5.67 -10.55
N GLY A 418 10.40 5.04 -9.66
CA GLY A 418 9.07 5.50 -9.25
C GLY A 418 7.89 5.03 -10.11
N GLN A 419 8.13 4.25 -11.16
CA GLN A 419 7.08 3.71 -12.02
C GLN A 419 6.94 2.20 -11.82
N THR A 420 5.71 1.70 -11.81
CA THR A 420 5.39 0.29 -11.60
C THR A 420 5.02 -0.38 -12.91
N ASP A 421 5.95 -1.13 -13.47
CA ASP A 421 5.79 -1.80 -14.76
C ASP A 421 5.86 -3.32 -14.65
N ILE A 422 5.47 -3.98 -15.74
CA ILE A 422 5.58 -5.42 -15.91
C ILE A 422 6.91 -5.76 -16.55
N TYR A 423 7.61 -6.73 -15.95
CA TYR A 423 8.89 -7.23 -16.43
C TYR A 423 8.87 -8.75 -16.54
N THR A 424 9.64 -9.27 -17.50
CA THR A 424 10.08 -10.66 -17.47
C THR A 424 11.53 -10.73 -17.02
N PHE A 425 11.83 -11.68 -16.13
CA PHE A 425 13.14 -11.87 -15.54
C PHE A 425 13.62 -13.31 -15.71
N LYS A 426 14.75 -13.49 -16.38
CA LYS A 426 15.37 -14.80 -16.57
C LYS A 426 16.35 -15.08 -15.44
N ILE A 427 16.08 -16.12 -14.65
CA ILE A 427 16.83 -16.45 -13.43
C ILE A 427 18.30 -16.76 -13.72
N ASN A 428 18.59 -17.53 -14.78
CA ASN A 428 19.94 -18.03 -15.07
C ASN A 428 20.97 -16.94 -15.45
N ASN A 429 20.56 -15.92 -16.19
CA ASN A 429 21.45 -14.86 -16.69
C ASN A 429 21.06 -13.47 -16.20
N GLN A 430 20.07 -13.37 -15.31
CA GLN A 430 19.51 -12.11 -14.80
C GLN A 430 19.10 -11.12 -15.90
N ALA A 431 18.72 -11.63 -17.08
CA ALA A 431 18.23 -10.79 -18.17
C ALA A 431 16.82 -10.29 -17.85
N ILE A 432 16.57 -9.01 -18.15
CA ILE A 432 15.30 -8.34 -17.90
C ILE A 432 14.77 -7.83 -19.23
N GLU A 433 13.48 -8.03 -19.46
CA GLU A 433 12.74 -7.47 -20.56
C GLU A 433 11.53 -6.73 -20.00
N GLN A 434 11.44 -5.44 -20.31
CA GLN A 434 10.34 -4.59 -19.90
C GLN A 434 9.15 -4.77 -20.85
N ILE A 435 7.97 -4.99 -20.29
CA ILE A 435 6.75 -5.27 -21.05
C ILE A 435 5.90 -4.02 -21.19
N THR A 436 5.72 -3.29 -20.09
CA THR A 436 5.03 -2.00 -20.05
C THR A 436 6.00 -0.91 -19.61
N ASN A 437 5.76 0.31 -20.06
CA ASN A 437 6.59 1.48 -19.77
C ASN A 437 5.72 2.72 -19.89
N ASP A 438 4.86 2.93 -18.91
CA ASP A 438 3.98 4.09 -18.85
C ASP A 438 3.81 4.62 -17.42
N VAL A 439 3.16 5.76 -17.29
CA VAL A 439 2.94 6.44 -16.00
C VAL A 439 1.89 5.76 -15.12
N TYR A 440 1.25 4.69 -15.59
CA TYR A 440 0.19 3.99 -14.87
C TYR A 440 0.77 2.84 -14.03
N ASP A 441 0.06 2.43 -12.99
CA ASP A 441 0.47 1.32 -12.14
C ASP A 441 0.04 -0.01 -12.77
N ASP A 442 0.99 -0.83 -13.19
CA ASP A 442 0.71 -2.15 -13.74
C ASP A 442 1.00 -3.27 -12.72
N LEU A 443 -0.07 -3.84 -12.18
CA LEU A 443 -0.07 -4.73 -11.02
C LEU A 443 -0.56 -6.15 -11.35
N ASP A 444 -0.21 -7.09 -10.47
CA ASP A 444 -0.70 -8.47 -10.44
C ASP A 444 -0.66 -9.24 -11.78
N PRO A 445 0.44 -9.22 -12.54
CA PRO A 445 0.50 -9.78 -13.89
C PRO A 445 0.30 -11.31 -13.88
N SER A 446 -0.34 -11.85 -14.90
CA SER A 446 -0.53 -13.28 -15.14
C SER A 446 -0.45 -13.58 -16.63
N PHE A 447 0.24 -14.67 -16.99
CA PHE A 447 0.24 -15.16 -18.36
C PHE A 447 -1.13 -15.73 -18.73
N VAL A 448 -1.56 -15.52 -19.97
CA VAL A 448 -2.75 -16.14 -20.57
C VAL A 448 -2.52 -16.63 -21.99
N ALA A 449 -3.23 -17.71 -22.33
CA ALA A 449 -3.35 -18.21 -23.69
C ALA A 449 -4.83 -18.42 -24.05
N PHE A 450 -5.40 -17.46 -24.79
CA PHE A 450 -6.74 -17.54 -25.37
C PHE A 450 -6.71 -18.01 -26.83
N PRO A 451 -7.84 -18.49 -27.41
CA PRO A 451 -7.95 -18.75 -28.83
C PRO A 451 -7.47 -17.54 -29.64
N ASN A 452 -6.47 -17.76 -30.48
CA ASN A 452 -5.90 -16.76 -31.39
C ASN A 452 -5.21 -15.56 -30.72
N LYS A 453 -5.04 -15.54 -29.39
CA LYS A 453 -4.29 -14.48 -28.69
C LYS A 453 -3.64 -14.97 -27.40
N THR A 454 -2.34 -14.76 -27.27
CA THR A 454 -1.56 -15.04 -26.05
C THR A 454 -0.97 -13.75 -25.53
N GLY A 455 -0.84 -13.61 -24.22
CA GLY A 455 -0.31 -12.38 -23.65
C GLY A 455 -0.23 -12.41 -22.14
N ILE A 456 -0.11 -11.23 -21.56
CA ILE A 456 -0.10 -11.01 -20.12
C ILE A 456 -1.34 -10.20 -19.77
N ILE A 457 -2.19 -10.72 -18.89
CA ILE A 457 -3.24 -9.92 -18.25
C ILE A 457 -2.73 -9.34 -16.95
N PHE A 458 -3.15 -8.12 -16.65
CA PHE A 458 -2.71 -7.38 -15.47
C PHE A 458 -3.77 -6.37 -15.06
N SER A 459 -3.65 -5.87 -13.83
CA SER A 459 -4.50 -4.82 -13.28
C SER A 459 -3.81 -3.48 -13.48
N SER A 460 -4.48 -2.51 -14.09
CA SER A 460 -3.92 -1.18 -14.30
C SER A 460 -4.95 -0.08 -14.05
N ASN A 461 -4.46 1.07 -13.59
CA ASN A 461 -5.26 2.28 -13.38
C ASN A 461 -5.20 3.25 -14.57
N ARG A 462 -4.78 2.77 -15.75
CA ARG A 462 -4.91 3.54 -17.00
C ARG A 462 -6.38 3.83 -17.33
N PRO A 463 -6.74 5.04 -17.83
CA PRO A 463 -8.12 5.40 -18.17
C PRO A 463 -8.69 4.57 -19.35
N SER A 464 -7.89 4.40 -20.40
CA SER A 464 -8.24 3.70 -21.64
C SER A 464 -7.07 2.87 -22.16
N ALA A 465 -7.33 1.97 -23.11
CA ALA A 465 -6.30 1.14 -23.73
C ALA A 465 -5.24 1.97 -24.48
N ASP A 466 -5.67 3.05 -25.13
CA ASP A 466 -4.81 3.97 -25.91
C ASP A 466 -4.52 5.27 -25.13
N ALA A 467 -4.59 5.23 -23.79
CA ALA A 467 -4.34 6.43 -23.00
C ALA A 467 -2.92 6.96 -23.25
N ALA A 468 -2.81 8.27 -23.49
CA ALA A 468 -1.51 8.91 -23.63
C ALA A 468 -0.70 8.72 -22.34
N SER A 469 0.60 8.53 -22.50
CA SER A 469 1.56 8.49 -21.39
C SER A 469 2.38 9.76 -21.48
N SER A 470 1.98 10.79 -20.73
CA SER A 470 2.76 12.00 -20.55
C SER A 470 3.05 12.22 -19.07
N ASP A 471 4.08 13.01 -18.81
CA ASP A 471 4.47 13.45 -17.46
C ASP A 471 3.34 14.08 -16.63
N ASP A 472 2.31 14.62 -17.29
CA ASP A 472 1.18 15.30 -16.65
C ASP A 472 -0.07 14.38 -16.56
N SER A 473 0.03 13.14 -17.05
CA SER A 473 -1.06 12.18 -17.04
C SER A 473 -1.25 11.65 -15.62
N LEU A 474 -2.47 11.78 -15.09
CA LEU A 474 -2.83 11.29 -13.77
C LEU A 474 -3.49 9.91 -13.86
N PRO A 475 -3.05 8.93 -13.04
CA PRO A 475 -3.71 7.63 -12.97
C PRO A 475 -5.16 7.73 -12.49
N SER A 476 -6.00 6.80 -12.95
CA SER A 476 -7.37 6.64 -12.47
C SER A 476 -7.40 6.18 -11.01
N PRO A 477 -8.43 6.54 -10.21
CA PRO A 477 -8.59 5.98 -8.87
C PRO A 477 -8.95 4.48 -8.89
N HIS A 478 -9.36 3.93 -10.03
CA HIS A 478 -9.86 2.56 -10.15
C HIS A 478 -9.00 1.69 -11.06
N TYR A 479 -8.77 0.46 -10.63
CA TYR A 479 -8.07 -0.55 -11.42
C TYR A 479 -9.02 -1.36 -12.31
N ASN A 480 -8.62 -1.58 -13.55
CA ASN A 480 -9.28 -2.46 -14.51
C ASN A 480 -8.29 -3.50 -15.04
N ILE A 481 -8.80 -4.59 -15.61
CA ILE A 481 -7.97 -5.63 -16.23
C ILE A 481 -7.66 -5.26 -17.67
N TYR A 482 -6.37 -5.34 -18.00
CA TYR A 482 -5.83 -5.13 -19.33
C TYR A 482 -5.10 -6.37 -19.81
N LEU A 483 -4.98 -6.53 -21.12
CA LEU A 483 -4.20 -7.55 -21.80
C LEU A 483 -3.16 -6.88 -22.68
N VAL A 484 -1.89 -7.25 -22.53
CA VAL A 484 -0.80 -6.87 -23.43
C VAL A 484 -0.30 -8.09 -24.20
N ASP A 485 -0.10 -7.94 -25.49
CA ASP A 485 0.58 -8.96 -26.30
C ASP A 485 2.06 -9.02 -25.93
N ASN A 486 2.56 -10.22 -25.66
CA ASN A 486 3.95 -10.46 -25.26
C ASN A 486 4.76 -11.19 -26.34
N TRP A 487 4.14 -11.68 -27.41
CA TRP A 487 4.85 -12.46 -28.44
C TRP A 487 5.24 -11.63 -29.66
N ASN A 488 4.58 -10.49 -29.86
CA ASN A 488 5.02 -9.52 -30.84
C ASN A 488 6.27 -8.78 -30.32
N LYS A 489 7.39 -8.94 -31.02
CA LYS A 489 8.66 -8.28 -30.70
C LYS A 489 8.75 -6.86 -31.26
N SER A 490 7.69 -6.32 -31.84
CA SER A 490 7.65 -4.91 -32.19
C SER A 490 7.71 -4.07 -30.92
N ASP A 491 8.35 -2.89 -31.03
CA ASP A 491 8.37 -1.91 -29.95
C ASP A 491 6.96 -1.48 -29.54
N PHE A 492 6.01 -1.55 -30.47
CA PHE A 492 4.60 -1.33 -30.20
C PHE A 492 3.90 -2.62 -29.77
N LYS A 493 3.41 -2.65 -28.54
CA LYS A 493 2.57 -3.75 -28.01
C LYS A 493 1.13 -3.29 -27.91
N GLN A 494 0.20 -4.04 -28.50
CA GLN A 494 -1.23 -3.73 -28.37
C GLN A 494 -1.69 -4.02 -26.94
N ILE A 495 -2.30 -3.01 -26.30
CA ILE A 495 -2.97 -3.15 -25.02
C ILE A 495 -4.48 -3.17 -25.25
N SER A 496 -5.21 -4.00 -24.51
CA SER A 496 -6.66 -4.14 -24.65
C SER A 496 -7.33 -4.11 -23.28
N LYS A 497 -8.32 -3.23 -23.12
CA LYS A 497 -9.10 -3.10 -21.87
C LYS A 497 -10.12 -4.24 -21.83
N LEU A 498 -9.98 -5.14 -20.85
CA LEU A 498 -10.88 -6.29 -20.71
C LEU A 498 -12.05 -6.00 -19.78
N THR A 499 -11.88 -5.15 -18.76
CA THR A 499 -12.96 -4.78 -17.85
C THR A 499 -13.17 -3.27 -17.86
N ASP A 500 -14.41 -2.84 -17.67
CA ASP A 500 -14.77 -1.42 -17.52
C ASP A 500 -15.71 -1.26 -16.32
N LEU A 501 -15.14 -1.45 -15.13
CA LEU A 501 -15.88 -1.34 -13.88
C LEU A 501 -16.20 0.13 -13.58
N GLN A 502 -17.46 0.40 -13.22
CA GLN A 502 -17.90 1.74 -12.82
C GLN A 502 -17.50 2.04 -11.37
N TYR A 503 -17.45 1.01 -10.52
CA TYR A 503 -17.07 1.12 -9.12
C TYR A 503 -16.11 -0.01 -8.73
N GLY A 504 -15.30 0.26 -7.70
CA GLY A 504 -14.34 -0.70 -7.18
C GLY A 504 -13.09 -0.88 -8.04
N ASN A 505 -12.37 -1.96 -7.79
CA ASN A 505 -11.09 -2.29 -8.39
C ASN A 505 -11.12 -3.72 -8.91
N ALA A 506 -10.62 -3.95 -10.12
CA ALA A 506 -10.36 -5.29 -10.63
C ALA A 506 -8.90 -5.67 -10.35
N ARG A 507 -8.67 -6.68 -9.50
CA ARG A 507 -7.34 -7.12 -9.05
C ARG A 507 -7.14 -8.61 -9.24
N TYR A 508 -5.88 -9.05 -9.18
CA TYR A 508 -5.49 -10.47 -9.27
C TYR A 508 -6.08 -11.24 -10.47
N PRO A 509 -5.90 -10.75 -11.70
CA PRO A 509 -6.38 -11.46 -12.88
C PRO A 509 -5.62 -12.77 -13.11
N SER A 510 -6.32 -13.80 -13.57
CA SER A 510 -5.72 -15.07 -13.95
C SER A 510 -6.56 -15.86 -14.95
N GLN A 511 -5.90 -16.70 -15.76
CA GLN A 511 -6.59 -17.59 -16.69
C GLN A 511 -7.42 -18.62 -15.94
N TYR A 512 -8.67 -18.85 -16.38
CA TYR A 512 -9.55 -19.88 -15.81
C TYR A 512 -9.77 -21.06 -16.75
N ASN A 513 -9.85 -20.79 -18.05
CA ASN A 513 -9.80 -21.81 -19.10
C ASN A 513 -9.32 -21.16 -20.40
N THR A 514 -9.47 -21.86 -21.53
CA THR A 514 -9.06 -21.34 -22.83
C THR A 514 -9.81 -20.06 -23.24
N SER A 515 -11.05 -19.84 -22.84
CA SER A 515 -11.87 -18.68 -23.28
C SER A 515 -12.22 -17.72 -22.15
N HIS A 516 -11.89 -18.05 -20.90
CA HIS A 516 -12.27 -17.26 -19.74
C HIS A 516 -11.07 -16.92 -18.88
N PHE A 517 -11.10 -15.72 -18.30
CA PHE A 517 -10.25 -15.31 -17.20
C PHE A 517 -11.10 -15.03 -15.96
N THR A 518 -10.46 -14.98 -14.80
CA THR A 518 -11.08 -14.57 -13.54
C THR A 518 -10.28 -13.45 -12.91
N PHE A 519 -10.93 -12.66 -12.08
CA PHE A 519 -10.32 -11.60 -11.28
C PHE A 519 -11.15 -11.37 -10.02
N ILE A 520 -10.63 -10.59 -9.08
CA ILE A 520 -11.35 -10.16 -7.89
C ILE A 520 -11.84 -8.73 -8.11
N SER A 521 -13.08 -8.45 -7.72
CA SER A 521 -13.59 -7.09 -7.63
C SER A 521 -14.42 -6.87 -6.38
N ASP A 522 -14.32 -5.67 -5.85
CA ASP A 522 -15.06 -5.13 -4.71
C ASP A 522 -16.24 -4.23 -5.11
N GLU A 523 -16.67 -4.25 -6.37
CA GLU A 523 -17.74 -3.40 -6.91
C GLU A 523 -19.03 -3.44 -6.06
N ASN A 524 -19.34 -4.57 -5.41
CA ASN A 524 -20.52 -4.74 -4.56
C ASN A 524 -20.25 -4.55 -3.04
N GLY A 525 -19.10 -3.98 -2.67
CA GLY A 525 -18.67 -3.76 -1.29
C GLY A 525 -18.01 -4.96 -0.60
N ILE A 526 -17.80 -6.07 -1.31
CA ILE A 526 -17.06 -7.26 -0.86
C ILE A 526 -16.16 -7.73 -2.00
N ASN A 527 -14.92 -8.11 -1.71
CA ASN A 527 -14.06 -8.78 -2.69
C ASN A 527 -14.68 -10.13 -3.12
N ASN A 528 -15.25 -10.15 -4.33
CA ASN A 528 -15.82 -11.33 -4.98
C ASN A 528 -15.04 -11.71 -6.23
N ARG A 529 -15.14 -12.99 -6.61
CA ARG A 529 -14.57 -13.47 -7.87
C ARG A 529 -15.55 -13.21 -9.01
N TYR A 530 -15.02 -12.66 -10.09
CA TYR A 530 -15.70 -12.45 -11.36
C TYR A 530 -15.02 -13.29 -12.44
N ALA A 531 -15.76 -13.62 -13.49
CA ALA A 531 -15.24 -14.21 -14.71
C ALA A 531 -15.48 -13.29 -15.89
N GLY A 532 -14.52 -13.22 -16.80
CA GLY A 532 -14.64 -12.57 -18.10
C GLY A 532 -14.51 -13.60 -19.22
N PHE A 533 -15.49 -13.64 -20.12
CA PHE A 533 -15.39 -14.38 -21.38
C PHE A 533 -14.66 -13.53 -22.40
N PHE A 534 -13.53 -14.01 -22.92
CA PHE A 534 -12.69 -13.29 -23.88
C PHE A 534 -12.97 -13.72 -25.32
N LYS A 535 -13.10 -12.73 -26.21
CA LYS A 535 -13.20 -12.93 -27.65
C LYS A 535 -12.33 -11.91 -28.38
N THR A 536 -11.57 -12.38 -29.37
CA THR A 536 -10.75 -11.55 -30.24
C THR A 536 -11.16 -11.75 -31.70
N GLU A 537 -11.20 -10.66 -32.46
CA GLU A 537 -11.43 -10.65 -33.90
C GLU A 537 -10.34 -9.82 -34.60
N ARG A 538 -9.96 -10.20 -35.82
CA ARG A 538 -8.95 -9.43 -36.56
C ARG A 538 -9.56 -8.09 -36.98
N ALA A 539 -8.98 -6.97 -36.54
CA ALA A 539 -9.48 -5.63 -36.83
C ALA A 539 -8.84 -5.02 -38.08
N GLY A 540 -7.59 -5.37 -38.38
CA GLY A 540 -6.88 -4.83 -39.53
C GLY A 540 -5.39 -4.66 -39.27
N ILE A 541 -4.81 -3.65 -39.92
CA ILE A 541 -3.41 -3.25 -39.78
C ILE A 541 -3.42 -1.75 -39.51
N ASP A 542 -2.73 -1.34 -38.45
CA ASP A 542 -2.45 0.05 -38.16
C ASP A 542 -1.11 0.45 -38.77
N THR A 543 -1.07 1.69 -39.26
CA THR A 543 0.12 2.35 -39.78
C THR A 543 0.69 3.25 -38.69
N LEU A 544 1.92 3.00 -38.29
CA LEU A 544 2.68 3.83 -37.35
C LEU A 544 3.65 4.70 -38.13
N VAL A 545 3.65 6.00 -37.90
CA VAL A 545 4.56 6.96 -38.52
C VAL A 545 5.50 7.50 -37.46
N PHE A 546 6.80 7.36 -37.68
CA PHE A 546 7.84 7.78 -36.74
C PHE A 546 8.45 9.10 -37.19
N ILE A 547 8.45 10.12 -36.31
CA ILE A 547 9.05 11.43 -36.53
C ILE A 547 9.78 11.86 -35.27
N GLY A 548 11.11 11.76 -35.26
CA GLY A 548 11.91 12.04 -34.07
C GLY A 548 11.62 11.03 -32.96
N GLU A 549 11.22 11.51 -31.79
CA GLU A 549 10.78 10.67 -30.67
C GLU A 549 9.24 10.44 -30.68
N GLU A 550 8.51 11.10 -31.57
CA GLU A 550 7.05 10.99 -31.70
C GLU A 550 6.67 9.79 -32.57
N VAL A 551 5.62 9.08 -32.13
CA VAL A 551 5.03 7.95 -32.87
C VAL A 551 3.54 8.20 -33.06
N LEU A 552 3.15 8.45 -34.31
CA LEU A 552 1.77 8.73 -34.67
C LEU A 552 1.07 7.47 -35.19
N ARG A 553 -0.18 7.25 -34.78
CA ARG A 553 -0.98 6.06 -35.15
C ARG A 553 -2.10 6.44 -36.10
N ASN A 554 -2.05 5.89 -37.32
CA ASN A 554 -2.96 6.23 -38.42
C ASN A 554 -3.19 7.74 -38.58
N PRO A 555 -2.14 8.59 -38.54
CA PRO A 555 -2.34 10.02 -38.49
C PRO A 555 -2.97 10.56 -39.79
N PRO A 556 -3.88 11.54 -39.71
CA PRO A 556 -4.19 12.37 -40.86
C PRO A 556 -2.95 13.15 -41.28
N ARG A 557 -2.86 13.50 -42.57
CA ARG A 557 -1.71 14.20 -43.14
C ARG A 557 -1.37 15.52 -42.42
N GLU A 558 -2.38 16.22 -41.93
CA GLU A 558 -2.23 17.49 -41.22
C GLU A 558 -1.43 17.33 -39.90
N GLU A 559 -1.63 16.22 -39.19
CA GLU A 559 -0.92 15.93 -37.94
C GLU A 559 0.54 15.58 -38.22
N VAL A 560 0.80 14.79 -39.26
CA VAL A 560 2.15 14.48 -39.75
C VAL A 560 2.90 15.77 -40.11
N ASP A 561 2.26 16.65 -40.88
CA ASP A 561 2.86 17.93 -41.31
C ASP A 561 3.14 18.85 -40.10
N SER A 562 2.27 18.86 -39.09
CA SER A 562 2.48 19.62 -37.84
C SER A 562 3.69 19.11 -37.06
N VAL A 563 3.80 17.79 -36.85
CA VAL A 563 4.90 17.18 -36.10
C VAL A 563 6.22 17.30 -36.87
N LEU A 564 6.21 17.18 -38.20
CA LEU A 564 7.38 17.47 -39.04
C LEU A 564 7.89 18.90 -38.87
N ASN A 565 6.98 19.89 -38.82
CA ASN A 565 7.34 21.28 -38.58
C ASN A 565 7.92 21.50 -37.17
N GLU A 566 7.35 20.87 -36.15
CA GLU A 566 7.84 20.96 -34.77
C GLU A 566 9.25 20.40 -34.61
N TRP A 567 9.52 19.26 -35.25
CA TRP A 567 10.84 18.63 -35.27
C TRP A 567 11.80 19.24 -36.30
N GLY A 568 11.36 20.21 -37.12
CA GLY A 568 12.15 20.82 -38.19
C GLY A 568 12.57 19.84 -39.29
N LYS A 569 11.78 18.78 -39.53
CA LYS A 569 12.04 17.74 -40.54
C LYS A 569 11.21 17.97 -41.80
N THR A 570 11.75 17.53 -42.93
CA THR A 570 11.07 17.64 -44.25
C THR A 570 10.35 16.37 -44.66
N ASP A 571 10.66 15.24 -44.02
CA ASP A 571 10.08 13.93 -44.33
C ASP A 571 10.04 13.05 -43.08
N ILE A 572 9.21 12.02 -43.10
CA ILE A 572 9.03 11.04 -42.03
C ILE A 572 10.26 10.13 -41.92
N ASP A 573 10.62 9.70 -40.70
CA ASP A 573 11.82 8.87 -40.51
C ASP A 573 11.58 7.43 -40.95
N SER A 574 10.43 6.86 -40.57
CA SER A 574 10.04 5.50 -40.96
C SER A 574 8.53 5.27 -40.80
N VAL A 575 8.04 4.20 -41.42
CA VAL A 575 6.65 3.72 -41.29
C VAL A 575 6.67 2.27 -40.84
N GLY A 576 5.94 1.98 -39.76
CA GLY A 576 5.69 0.64 -39.26
C GLY A 576 4.26 0.19 -39.55
N PHE A 577 4.06 -1.12 -39.66
CA PHE A 577 2.73 -1.72 -39.77
C PHE A 577 2.53 -2.73 -38.64
N VAL A 578 1.43 -2.61 -37.90
CA VAL A 578 1.10 -3.51 -36.80
C VAL A 578 -0.28 -4.12 -37.03
N SER A 579 -0.37 -5.45 -36.99
CA SER A 579 -1.68 -6.11 -37.03
C SER A 579 -2.42 -5.86 -35.72
N ILE A 580 -3.64 -5.36 -35.82
CA ILE A 580 -4.49 -5.09 -34.65
C ILE A 580 -5.67 -6.05 -34.58
N THR A 581 -6.12 -6.25 -33.35
CA THR A 581 -7.26 -7.09 -33.00
C THR A 581 -8.32 -6.29 -32.25
N ASN A 582 -9.59 -6.57 -32.52
CA ASN A 582 -10.72 -6.07 -31.75
C ASN A 582 -10.99 -7.09 -30.65
N ASP A 583 -10.53 -6.76 -29.46
CA ASP A 583 -10.72 -7.57 -28.27
C ASP A 583 -11.94 -7.10 -27.50
N SER A 584 -12.74 -8.05 -27.04
CA SER A 584 -13.90 -7.78 -26.22
C SER A 584 -13.99 -8.81 -25.10
N SER A 585 -14.60 -8.39 -24.00
CA SER A 585 -14.91 -9.32 -22.92
C SER A 585 -16.30 -9.09 -22.34
N TYR A 586 -16.92 -10.18 -21.88
CA TYR A 586 -18.18 -10.14 -21.14
C TYR A 586 -17.94 -10.62 -19.70
N VAL A 587 -18.18 -9.74 -18.74
CA VAL A 587 -17.86 -9.94 -17.32
C VAL A 587 -19.12 -10.26 -16.51
N PHE A 588 -19.03 -11.23 -15.60
CA PHE A 588 -20.11 -11.57 -14.67
C PHE A 588 -19.57 -12.10 -13.33
N PRO A 589 -20.29 -11.88 -12.21
CA PRO A 589 -19.89 -12.38 -10.89
C PRO A 589 -20.02 -13.90 -10.81
N LEU A 590 -19.01 -14.57 -10.23
CA LEU A 590 -19.04 -15.99 -9.90
C LEU A 590 -19.44 -16.25 -8.45
N THR A 591 -19.10 -15.33 -7.54
CA THR A 591 -19.31 -15.50 -6.09
C THR A 591 -20.07 -14.33 -5.48
N ASN A 592 -20.68 -14.58 -4.32
CA ASN A 592 -21.30 -13.55 -3.48
C ASN A 592 -21.08 -13.89 -2.00
N TYR A 593 -19.83 -13.76 -1.57
CA TYR A 593 -19.36 -14.14 -0.24
C TYR A 593 -19.90 -13.22 0.85
N GLN A 594 -19.93 -13.73 2.09
CA GLN A 594 -20.29 -12.95 3.29
C GLN A 594 -19.16 -12.05 3.79
N SER A 595 -17.91 -12.39 3.42
CA SER A 595 -16.69 -11.66 3.77
C SER A 595 -15.79 -11.56 2.55
N SER A 596 -14.94 -10.53 2.54
CA SER A 596 -14.01 -10.31 1.42
C SER A 596 -12.98 -11.42 1.30
N MET A 597 -12.70 -11.81 0.05
CA MET A 597 -11.47 -12.53 -0.27
C MET A 597 -10.27 -11.62 -0.02
N LEU A 598 -9.34 -12.05 0.82
CA LEU A 598 -8.16 -11.28 1.22
C LEU A 598 -7.00 -11.48 0.24
N GLU A 599 -6.82 -12.72 -0.21
CA GLU A 599 -5.75 -13.07 -1.12
C GLU A 599 -6.23 -14.17 -2.07
N THR A 600 -5.86 -14.05 -3.33
CA THR A 600 -5.97 -15.16 -4.28
C THR A 600 -4.66 -15.35 -5.00
N ARG A 601 -4.28 -16.61 -5.19
CA ARG A 601 -3.14 -16.97 -6.03
C ARG A 601 -3.51 -18.14 -6.89
N THR A 602 -3.17 -18.02 -8.16
CA THR A 602 -3.18 -19.15 -9.08
C THR A 602 -1.87 -19.89 -8.93
N ALA A 603 -1.95 -21.19 -8.80
CA ALA A 603 -0.81 -22.08 -8.77
C ALA A 603 -0.98 -23.12 -9.90
N GLY A 604 0.08 -23.27 -10.70
CA GLY A 604 0.24 -24.42 -11.57
C GLY A 604 -0.38 -24.31 -12.95
N ASP A 605 -0.01 -25.27 -13.79
CA ASP A 605 -0.52 -25.39 -15.15
C ASP A 605 -2.02 -25.76 -15.18
N ASN A 606 -2.52 -26.37 -14.09
CA ASN A 606 -3.92 -26.74 -13.92
C ASN A 606 -4.82 -25.59 -13.43
N GLN A 607 -4.28 -24.37 -13.35
CA GLN A 607 -5.02 -23.16 -12.98
C GLN A 607 -5.78 -23.31 -11.65
N GLN A 608 -5.16 -24.01 -10.69
CA GLN A 608 -5.72 -24.14 -9.35
C GLN A 608 -5.61 -22.81 -8.63
N VAL A 609 -6.63 -22.45 -7.88
CA VAL A 609 -6.65 -21.20 -7.13
C VAL A 609 -6.66 -21.51 -5.64
N SER A 610 -5.74 -20.90 -4.91
CA SER A 610 -5.84 -20.78 -3.45
C SER A 610 -6.47 -19.46 -3.10
N GLU A 611 -7.49 -19.49 -2.25
CA GLU A 611 -8.20 -18.31 -1.75
C GLU A 611 -8.06 -18.25 -0.24
N VAL A 612 -7.71 -17.07 0.27
CA VAL A 612 -7.72 -16.77 1.71
C VAL A 612 -8.94 -15.90 1.96
N VAL A 613 -9.83 -16.41 2.81
CA VAL A 613 -11.00 -15.67 3.28
C VAL A 613 -10.91 -15.53 4.80
N LYS A 614 -11.39 -14.40 5.31
CA LYS A 614 -11.59 -14.20 6.74
C LYS A 614 -13.00 -14.72 7.07
N LEU A 615 -13.10 -15.70 7.95
CA LEU A 615 -14.40 -16.25 8.39
C LEU A 615 -14.86 -15.59 9.68
#